data_AF-A0A2N0P980-F1
#
_entry.id   AF-A0A2N0P980-F1
#
_cell.length_a   1.000
_cell.length_b   1.000
_cell.length_c   1.000
_cell.angle_alpha   90.00
_cell.angle_beta   90.00
_cell.angle_gamma   90.00
#
_symmetry.space_group_name_H-M   'P 1'
#
loop_
_entity.id
_entity.type
_entity.pdbx_description
1 polymer ?
#
loop_
_entity_poly.entity_id
_entity_poly.type
_entity_poly.pdbx_seq_one_letter_code
_entity_poly.pdbx_strand_id
1 'polypeptide(L)'
;MIENANDFEIFLKNSQNTFINRLCIKIMIREGDDILLYIKEYIMKKKRVKHLSFKVNNNDLFFLKDEVKEFELYNIKVQSFYYFSSESDGRTYDFEVGDHDIHPADTNMLAKWKLLDFI
;
A
#
# COMPACT_ATOMS: atom_id res chain seq x y z
N MET A 1 -5.36 -5.83 -8.73
CA MET A 1 -6.16 -4.67 -8.32
C MET A 1 -6.67 -4.93 -6.92
N ILE A 2 -6.47 -4.00 -5.98
CA ILE A 2 -7.13 -4.05 -4.67
C ILE A 2 -8.38 -3.21 -4.82
N GLU A 3 -9.53 -3.85 -5.01
CA GLU A 3 -10.77 -3.17 -5.40
C GLU A 3 -11.59 -2.68 -4.20
N ASN A 4 -11.23 -3.14 -3.01
CA ASN A 4 -11.94 -2.87 -1.75
C ASN A 4 -11.03 -3.15 -0.55
N ALA A 5 -11.46 -2.73 0.65
CA ALA A 5 -10.70 -2.94 1.88
C ALA A 5 -10.46 -4.44 2.22
N ASN A 6 -11.32 -5.35 1.77
CA ASN A 6 -11.18 -6.78 2.05
C ASN A 6 -10.01 -7.40 1.28
N ASP A 7 -9.83 -7.06 0.01
CA ASP A 7 -8.65 -7.48 -0.77
C ASP A 7 -7.35 -6.94 -0.15
N PHE A 8 -7.40 -5.71 0.39
CA PHE A 8 -6.27 -5.11 1.09
C PHE A 8 -5.93 -5.87 2.37
N GLU A 9 -6.94 -6.24 3.16
CA GLU A 9 -6.76 -7.02 4.37
C GLU A 9 -6.16 -8.40 4.07
N ILE A 10 -6.62 -9.09 3.01
CA ILE A 10 -6.07 -10.38 2.60
C ILE A 10 -4.59 -10.25 2.21
N PHE A 11 -4.22 -9.21 1.45
CA PHE A 11 -2.81 -8.93 1.13
C PHE A 11 -1.95 -8.74 2.39
N LEU A 12 -2.45 -7.95 3.35
CA LEU A 12 -1.74 -7.70 4.61
C LEU A 12 -1.59 -8.98 5.44
N LYS A 13 -2.59 -9.87 5.42
CA LYS A 13 -2.58 -11.17 6.10
C LYS A 13 -1.58 -12.13 5.47
N ASN A 14 -1.57 -12.24 4.14
CA ASN A 14 -0.67 -13.16 3.44
C ASN A 14 0.80 -12.75 3.61
N SER A 15 1.08 -11.45 3.69
CA SER A 15 2.44 -10.93 3.85
C SER A 15 2.98 -10.95 5.30
N GLN A 16 2.20 -11.41 6.30
CA GLN A 16 2.43 -11.18 7.75
C GLN A 16 3.85 -11.44 8.27
N ASN A 17 4.56 -12.40 7.70
CA ASN A 17 5.89 -12.81 8.16
C ASN A 17 7.04 -12.07 7.49
N THR A 18 6.74 -11.14 6.59
CA THR A 18 7.74 -10.42 5.80
C THR A 18 7.97 -9.02 6.36
N PHE A 19 9.24 -8.69 6.58
CA PHE A 19 9.69 -7.32 6.83
C PHE A 19 9.96 -6.62 5.50
N ILE A 20 9.42 -5.40 5.36
CA ILE A 20 9.45 -4.63 4.12
C ILE A 20 10.22 -3.34 4.36
N ASN A 21 11.37 -3.17 3.70
CA ASN A 21 12.17 -1.96 3.88
C ASN A 21 11.48 -0.70 3.34
N ARG A 22 10.73 -0.83 2.24
CA ARG A 22 10.03 0.25 1.54
C ARG A 22 8.68 -0.26 1.04
N LEU A 23 7.60 0.37 1.46
CA LEU A 23 6.24 0.02 1.05
C LEU A 23 5.53 1.26 0.50
N CYS A 24 5.12 1.20 -0.76
CA CYS A 24 4.33 2.23 -1.43
C CYS A 24 2.98 1.64 -1.78
N ILE A 25 1.90 2.26 -1.28
CA ILE A 25 0.53 1.79 -1.51
C ILE A 25 -0.34 2.96 -1.95
N LYS A 26 -1.00 2.79 -3.08
CA LYS A 26 -2.08 3.68 -3.55
C LYS A 26 -3.36 2.87 -3.65
N ILE A 27 -4.40 3.32 -2.98
CA ILE A 27 -5.70 2.66 -3.02
C ILE A 27 -6.76 3.66 -3.47
N MET A 28 -7.64 3.22 -4.35
CA MET A 28 -8.87 3.92 -4.70
C MET A 28 -10.06 3.14 -4.16
N ILE A 29 -10.80 3.72 -3.21
CA ILE A 29 -11.98 3.10 -2.60
C ILE A 29 -13.15 4.07 -2.59
N ARG A 30 -14.36 3.50 -2.53
CA ARG A 30 -15.60 4.25 -2.28
C ARG A 30 -15.61 4.73 -0.83
N GLU A 31 -16.26 5.89 -0.59
CA GLU A 31 -16.31 6.52 0.74
C GLU A 31 -16.83 5.54 1.82
N GLY A 32 -16.15 5.47 2.96
CA GLY A 32 -16.59 4.72 4.15
C GLY A 32 -15.64 3.64 4.65
N ASP A 33 -14.70 3.16 3.83
CA ASP A 33 -13.73 2.15 4.24
C ASP A 33 -12.51 2.80 4.93
N ASP A 34 -12.33 2.53 6.24
CA ASP A 34 -11.18 3.04 7.01
C ASP A 34 -9.94 2.16 6.83
N ILE A 35 -9.32 2.25 5.65
CA ILE A 35 -8.11 1.49 5.31
C ILE A 35 -6.94 1.85 6.24
N LEU A 36 -6.92 3.08 6.77
CA LEU A 36 -5.86 3.52 7.66
C LEU A 36 -5.82 2.68 8.93
N LEU A 37 -6.98 2.23 9.43
CA LEU A 37 -7.07 1.29 10.55
C LEU A 37 -6.31 -0.01 10.27
N TYR A 38 -6.46 -0.58 9.08
CA TYR A 38 -5.76 -1.81 8.67
C TYR A 38 -4.25 -1.60 8.58
N ILE A 39 -3.81 -0.46 8.03
CA ILE A 39 -2.39 -0.08 8.01
C ILE A 39 -1.84 -0.02 9.44
N LYS A 40 -2.54 0.64 10.37
CA LYS A 40 -2.10 0.73 11.76
C LYS A 40 -2.03 -0.65 12.42
N GLU A 41 -3.03 -1.49 12.22
CA GLU A 41 -3.12 -2.81 12.86
C GLU A 41 -2.02 -3.77 12.36
N TYR A 42 -1.87 -3.88 11.04
CA TYR A 42 -1.05 -4.92 10.43
C TYR A 42 0.37 -4.46 10.07
N ILE A 43 0.60 -3.16 9.90
CA ILE A 43 1.91 -2.61 9.53
C ILE A 43 2.55 -1.92 10.72
N MET A 44 1.85 -0.95 11.33
CA MET A 44 2.42 -0.11 12.39
C MET A 44 2.65 -0.91 13.68
N LYS A 45 1.60 -1.51 14.23
CA LYS A 45 1.71 -2.30 15.48
C LYS A 45 2.65 -3.48 15.35
N LYS A 46 2.71 -4.09 14.16
CA LYS A 46 3.61 -5.22 13.87
C LYS A 46 5.04 -4.78 13.50
N LYS A 47 5.31 -3.48 13.34
CA LYS A 47 6.62 -2.90 12.98
C LYS A 47 7.24 -3.55 11.73
N ARG A 48 6.40 -3.83 10.74
CA ARG A 48 6.80 -4.61 9.55
C ARG A 48 7.42 -3.78 8.44
N VAL A 49 7.35 -2.45 8.55
CA VAL A 49 7.80 -1.53 7.50
C VAL A 49 8.76 -0.51 8.08
N LYS A 50 9.84 -0.20 7.35
CA LYS A 50 10.74 0.91 7.71
C LYS A 50 10.34 2.24 7.08
N HIS A 51 9.93 2.21 5.81
CA HIS A 51 9.49 3.39 5.07
C HIS A 51 8.13 3.14 4.43
N LEU A 52 7.16 4.01 4.74
CA LEU A 52 5.79 3.88 4.27
C LEU A 52 5.38 5.11 3.45
N SER A 53 4.83 4.87 2.27
CA SER A 53 4.14 5.87 1.47
C SER A 53 2.74 5.36 1.19
N PHE A 54 1.72 6.10 1.63
CA PHE A 54 0.35 5.62 1.59
C PHE A 54 -0.58 6.72 1.10
N LYS A 55 -1.32 6.45 0.02
CA LYS A 55 -2.29 7.36 -0.57
C LYS A 55 -3.64 6.67 -0.73
N VAL A 56 -4.68 7.26 -0.17
CA VAL A 56 -6.08 6.83 -0.35
C VAL A 56 -6.80 7.88 -1.17
N ASN A 57 -7.34 7.49 -2.32
CA ASN A 57 -7.94 8.42 -3.27
C ASN A 57 -6.98 9.58 -3.57
N ASN A 58 -7.32 10.81 -3.17
CA ASN A 58 -6.48 11.99 -3.32
C ASN A 58 -5.75 12.41 -2.03
N ASN A 59 -5.92 11.66 -0.95
CA ASN A 59 -5.37 11.96 0.37
C ASN A 59 -4.10 11.15 0.60
N ASP A 60 -2.97 11.85 0.67
CA ASP A 60 -1.67 11.27 1.01
C ASP A 60 -1.47 11.35 2.54
N LEU A 61 -1.13 10.21 3.16
CA LEU A 61 -0.87 10.09 4.59
C LEU A 61 0.21 11.07 5.06
N PHE A 62 1.17 11.40 4.20
CA PHE A 62 2.25 12.34 4.51
C PHE A 62 1.76 13.72 4.95
N PHE A 63 0.60 14.17 4.46
CA PHE A 63 0.04 15.48 4.83
C PHE A 63 -0.73 15.44 6.16
N LEU A 64 -1.04 14.27 6.70
CA LEU A 64 -1.70 14.09 7.99
C LEU A 64 -0.66 14.11 9.12
N LYS A 65 -0.25 15.31 9.54
CA LYS A 65 0.89 15.49 10.47
C LYS A 65 0.78 14.72 11.79
N ASP A 66 -0.42 14.62 12.35
CA ASP A 66 -0.61 13.92 13.62
C ASP A 66 -0.51 12.39 13.44
N GLU A 67 -1.04 11.88 12.33
CA GLU A 67 -0.86 10.49 11.92
C GLU A 67 0.63 10.17 11.68
N VAL A 68 1.34 11.00 10.92
CA VAL A 68 2.79 10.82 10.67
C VAL A 68 3.58 10.71 11.96
N LYS A 69 3.31 11.58 12.95
CA LYS A 69 3.96 11.50 14.27
C LYS A 69 3.65 10.18 14.97
N GLU A 70 2.43 9.68 14.88
CA GLU A 70 2.06 8.38 15.45
C GLU A 70 2.91 7.26 14.82
N PHE A 71 3.06 7.23 13.49
CA PHE A 71 3.92 6.24 12.81
C PHE A 71 5.40 6.36 13.20
N GLU A 72 5.91 7.59 13.41
CA GLU A 72 7.29 7.83 13.84
C GLU A 72 7.57 7.23 15.23
N LEU A 73 6.60 7.21 16.15
CA LEU A 73 6.73 6.53 17.45
C LEU A 73 6.98 5.01 17.33
N TYR A 74 6.61 4.42 16.19
CA TYR A 74 6.86 3.01 15.86
C TYR A 74 8.13 2.81 15.01
N ASN A 75 8.96 3.86 14.86
CA ASN A 75 10.14 3.90 13.98
C ASN A 75 9.82 3.68 12.49
N ILE A 76 8.64 4.10 12.05
CA ILE A 76 8.22 4.02 10.65
C ILE A 76 8.33 5.42 10.04
N LYS A 77 9.16 5.58 9.01
CA LYS A 77 9.30 6.85 8.31
C LYS A 77 8.23 6.97 7.23
N VAL A 78 7.26 7.85 7.44
CA VAL A 78 6.26 8.18 6.41
C VAL A 78 6.86 9.15 5.39
N GLN A 79 6.63 8.89 4.11
CA GLN A 79 7.08 9.74 3.01
C GLN A 79 5.93 10.07 2.07
N SER A 80 6.03 11.20 1.38
CA SER A 80 5.05 11.55 0.36
C SER A 80 5.09 10.53 -0.76
N PHE A 81 3.92 10.08 -1.19
CA PHE A 81 3.77 9.14 -2.28
C PHE A 81 4.49 9.60 -3.56
N TYR A 82 4.33 10.88 -3.93
CA TYR A 82 4.90 11.44 -5.16
C TYR A 82 6.43 11.50 -5.15
N TYR A 83 7.04 11.91 -4.04
CA TYR A 83 8.50 11.93 -3.92
C TYR A 83 9.07 10.51 -3.83
N PHE A 84 8.38 9.62 -3.13
CA PHE A 84 8.81 8.24 -2.95
C PHE A 84 8.75 7.41 -4.24
N SER A 85 7.77 7.66 -5.10
CA SER A 85 7.68 7.01 -6.43
C SER A 85 8.71 7.55 -7.43
N SER A 86 9.20 8.78 -7.24
CA SER A 86 10.20 9.39 -8.14
C SER A 86 11.65 9.00 -7.84
N GLU A 87 11.94 8.42 -6.67
CA GLU A 87 13.28 7.93 -6.28
C GLU A 87 13.57 6.49 -6.73
N SER A 88 12.66 5.85 -7.48
CA SER A 88 12.81 4.45 -7.93
C SER A 88 13.85 4.30 -9.05
N ASP A 89 15.13 4.12 -8.68
CA ASP A 89 16.18 3.66 -9.60
C ASP A 89 16.00 2.15 -9.89
N GLY A 90 15.16 1.82 -10.88
CA GLY A 90 15.10 0.55 -11.64
C GLY A 90 14.96 -0.80 -10.89
N ARG A 91 15.00 -0.81 -9.56
CA ARG A 91 14.92 -1.99 -8.67
C ARG A 91 13.95 -1.77 -7.52
N THR A 92 12.94 -0.94 -7.75
CA THR A 92 11.80 -0.77 -6.85
C THR A 92 10.64 -1.56 -7.41
N TYR A 93 10.05 -2.44 -6.60
CA TYR A 93 8.81 -3.11 -6.97
C TYR A 93 7.67 -2.11 -6.77
N ASP A 94 7.35 -1.37 -7.83
CA ASP A 94 6.22 -0.45 -7.85
C ASP A 94 4.94 -1.27 -8.07
N PHE A 95 4.13 -1.44 -7.03
CA PHE A 95 2.76 -1.96 -7.17
C PHE A 95 1.87 -0.82 -7.67
N GLU A 96 1.90 -0.54 -8.96
CA GLU A 96 0.95 0.36 -9.61
C GLU A 96 -0.38 -0.37 -9.87
N VAL A 97 -1.46 0.18 -9.34
CA VAL A 97 -2.83 -0.28 -9.63
C VAL A 97 -3.62 0.88 -10.26
N GLY A 98 -3.92 0.72 -11.55
CA GLY A 98 -4.84 1.52 -12.39
C GLY A 98 -4.17 2.66 -13.18
N ASP A 99 -4.47 2.97 -14.44
CA ASP A 99 -5.31 2.38 -15.49
C ASP A 99 -4.84 2.99 -16.84
N HIS A 100 -4.79 2.19 -17.91
CA HIS A 100 -4.94 2.69 -19.29
C HIS A 100 -5.60 1.59 -20.12
N ASP A 101 -6.90 1.77 -20.36
CA ASP A 101 -7.75 1.07 -21.34
C ASP A 101 -7.56 -0.44 -21.49
N ILE A 102 -8.28 -1.26 -20.71
CA ILE A 102 -8.42 -2.70 -21.01
C ILE A 102 -9.89 -3.12 -21.00
N HIS A 103 -10.30 -3.63 -22.16
CA HIS A 103 -11.57 -4.27 -22.47
C HIS A 103 -11.95 -5.35 -21.42
N PRO A 104 -13.22 -5.45 -20.98
CA PRO A 104 -13.62 -6.14 -19.75
C PRO A 104 -13.57 -7.69 -19.78
N ALA A 105 -12.84 -8.31 -20.71
CA ALA A 105 -12.90 -9.77 -20.90
C ALA A 105 -11.68 -10.57 -20.40
N ASP A 106 -10.49 -9.99 -20.19
CA ASP A 106 -9.27 -10.83 -20.09
C ASP A 106 -8.36 -10.66 -18.84
N THR A 107 -8.64 -9.75 -17.91
CA THR A 107 -7.61 -9.36 -16.89
C THR A 107 -7.76 -9.95 -15.47
N ASN A 108 -8.80 -10.73 -15.17
CA ASN A 108 -9.13 -11.05 -13.76
C ASN A 108 -8.49 -12.33 -13.17
N MET A 109 -7.69 -13.09 -13.94
CA MET A 109 -7.02 -14.29 -13.41
C MET A 109 -5.50 -14.19 -13.41
N LEU A 110 -4.85 -13.76 -14.49
CA LEU A 110 -3.38 -13.75 -14.60
C LEU A 110 -2.69 -12.74 -13.67
N ALA A 111 -3.36 -11.62 -13.34
CA ALA A 111 -2.82 -10.63 -12.39
C ALA A 111 -2.91 -11.08 -10.92
N LYS A 112 -3.87 -11.96 -10.58
CA LYS A 112 -4.01 -12.53 -9.23
C LYS A 112 -2.90 -13.52 -8.89
N TRP A 113 -2.35 -14.23 -9.88
CA TRP A 113 -1.35 -15.28 -9.67
C TRP A 113 0.07 -14.72 -9.59
N LYS A 114 0.40 -13.66 -10.35
CA LYS A 114 1.70 -12.96 -10.22
C LYS A 114 1.92 -12.32 -8.83
N LEU A 115 0.86 -12.03 -8.08
CA LEU A 115 0.92 -11.47 -6.73
C LEU A 115 1.20 -12.55 -5.67
N LEU A 116 0.92 -13.82 -5.97
CA LEU A 116 1.16 -14.96 -5.08
C LEU A 116 2.59 -15.52 -5.21
N ASP A 117 3.23 -15.36 -6.36
CA ASP A 117 4.59 -15.89 -6.62
C ASP A 117 5.72 -15.13 -5.89
N PHE A 118 5.39 -14.02 -5.21
CA PHE A 118 6.37 -13.15 -4.52
C PHE A 118 6.12 -13.00 -3.00
N ILE A 119 5.21 -13.79 -2.42
CA ILE A 119 5.02 -13.91 -0.96
C ILE A 119 5.55 -15.27 -0.49
#